data_AF-A0A7V9MWE1-F1
#
_entry.id   AF-A0A7V9MWE1-F1
#
_cell.length_a   1.000
_cell.length_b   1.000
_cell.length_c   1.000
_cell.angle_alpha   90.00
_cell.angle_beta   90.00
_cell.angle_gamma   90.00
#
_symmetry.space_group_name_H-M   'P 1'
#
loop_
_entity.id
_entity.type
_entity.pdbx_description
1 polymer ?
#
loop_
_entity_poly.entity_id
_entity_poly.type
_entity_poly.pdbx_seq_one_letter_code
_entity_poly.pdbx_strand_id
1 'polypeptide(L)'
;MHKALVLAGLLALWPAAGIAQAPPMTFPADPYTASSPLSRTHVPLAERIAHGAGPNYPPHPTVHNGSRPMNYMAMFDGRGNAAKFNLGANLLFLHRGVLPPGGGIGEHFHNYCEEMFVILDGEAEFTIDSRTSVLTGPAGAWRGLATVTPSPISRIVRCSG
;
A
#
# COMPACT_ATOMS: atom_id res chain seq x y z
N MET A 1 1.60 89.03 2.16
CA MET A 1 0.90 88.58 3.39
C MET A 1 -0.03 87.43 3.01
N HIS A 2 -0.10 86.43 3.90
CA HIS A 2 -0.95 85.22 3.86
C HIS A 2 -0.50 84.07 2.94
N LYS A 3 0.23 83.15 3.60
CA LYS A 3 0.46 81.76 3.22
C LYS A 3 -0.82 80.94 3.43
N ALA A 4 -1.17 80.07 2.50
CA ALA A 4 -2.01 78.90 2.77
C ALA A 4 -1.42 77.72 1.99
N LEU A 5 -0.76 76.82 2.71
CA LEU A 5 -0.21 75.57 2.19
C LEU A 5 -1.30 74.52 2.31
N VAL A 6 -1.90 74.10 1.20
CA VAL A 6 -2.85 72.98 1.16
C VAL A 6 -2.05 71.69 1.00
N LEU A 7 -2.01 70.89 2.05
CA LEU A 7 -1.40 69.56 2.04
C LEU A 7 -2.40 68.57 1.41
N ALA A 8 -2.25 68.28 0.12
CA ALA A 8 -3.00 67.21 -0.54
C ALA A 8 -2.33 65.87 -0.20
N GLY A 9 -2.93 65.11 0.73
CA GLY A 9 -2.52 63.74 1.02
C GLY A 9 -2.85 62.82 -0.16
N LEU A 10 -1.83 62.26 -0.81
CA LEU A 10 -2.00 61.11 -1.68
C LEU A 10 -2.31 59.89 -0.79
N LEU A 11 -3.58 59.49 -0.73
CA LEU A 11 -3.96 58.13 -0.36
C LEU A 11 -3.50 57.20 -1.47
N ALA A 12 -2.39 56.49 -1.23
CA ALA A 12 -1.95 55.41 -2.09
C ALA A 12 -3.01 54.29 -2.06
N LEU A 13 -3.77 54.17 -3.15
CA LEU A 13 -4.62 53.02 -3.41
C LEU A 13 -3.72 51.81 -3.69
N TRP A 14 -3.47 51.00 -2.68
CA TRP A 14 -2.98 49.65 -2.89
C TRP A 14 -4.12 48.84 -3.52
N PRO A 15 -3.91 48.17 -4.68
CA PRO A 15 -4.87 47.16 -5.10
C PRO A 15 -4.81 46.03 -4.07
N ALA A 16 -5.93 45.72 -3.45
CA ALA A 16 -6.09 44.48 -2.71
C ALA A 16 -5.82 43.34 -3.72
N ALA A 17 -4.65 42.72 -3.63
CA ALA A 17 -4.38 41.50 -4.35
C ALA A 17 -5.37 40.46 -3.82
N GLY A 18 -6.45 40.22 -4.56
CA GLY A 18 -7.37 39.14 -4.29
C GLY A 18 -6.56 37.86 -4.28
N ILE A 19 -6.44 37.24 -3.11
CA ILE A 19 -5.94 35.87 -3.00
C ILE A 19 -6.89 35.00 -3.82
N ALA A 20 -6.48 34.65 -5.03
CA ALA A 20 -7.18 33.68 -5.84
C ALA A 20 -7.18 32.38 -5.04
N GLN A 21 -8.35 32.01 -4.51
CA GLN A 21 -8.54 30.74 -3.86
C GLN A 21 -8.28 29.68 -4.91
N ALA A 22 -7.18 28.92 -4.75
CA ALA A 22 -6.89 27.79 -5.60
C ALA A 22 -8.16 26.91 -5.65
N PRO A 23 -8.56 26.40 -6.83
CA PRO A 23 -9.69 25.50 -6.91
C PRO A 23 -9.47 24.38 -5.88
N PRO A 24 -10.51 23.99 -5.12
CA PRO A 24 -10.37 22.91 -4.15
C PRO A 24 -9.77 21.70 -4.89
N MET A 25 -8.69 21.15 -4.35
CA MET A 25 -8.19 19.87 -4.84
C MET A 25 -9.33 18.86 -4.67
N THR A 26 -9.99 18.52 -5.77
CA THR A 26 -10.90 17.39 -5.83
C THR A 26 -10.02 16.15 -5.77
N PHE A 27 -9.80 15.63 -4.57
CA PHE A 27 -9.32 14.26 -4.45
C PHE A 27 -10.37 13.36 -5.12
N PRO A 28 -9.98 12.43 -6.01
CA PRO A 28 -10.88 11.39 -6.46
C PRO A 28 -11.56 10.81 -5.22
N ALA A 29 -12.89 10.66 -5.24
CA ALA A 29 -13.61 10.04 -4.14
C ALA A 29 -12.85 8.77 -3.77
N ASP A 30 -12.33 8.72 -2.55
CA ASP A 30 -11.48 7.63 -2.11
C ASP A 30 -12.26 6.34 -2.40
N PRO A 31 -11.75 5.41 -3.26
CA PRO A 31 -12.48 4.20 -3.60
C PRO A 31 -12.81 3.35 -2.37
N TYR A 32 -12.13 3.59 -1.24
CA TYR A 32 -12.43 2.96 0.05
C TYR A 32 -13.55 3.65 0.84
N THR A 33 -14.00 4.83 0.41
CA THR A 33 -15.17 5.50 0.98
C THR A 33 -16.42 4.68 0.77
N ALA A 34 -16.49 3.77 -0.22
CA ALA A 34 -17.67 2.95 -0.51
C ALA A 34 -17.89 1.79 0.49
N SER A 35 -16.96 1.56 1.43
CA SER A 35 -17.04 0.42 2.34
C SER A 35 -16.48 0.67 3.73
N SER A 36 -16.06 1.89 4.02
CA SER A 36 -15.86 2.35 5.39
C SER A 36 -17.15 2.10 6.20
N PRO A 37 -17.09 1.83 7.53
CA PRO A 37 -18.28 1.95 8.38
C PRO A 37 -18.88 3.37 8.35
N LEU A 38 -18.14 4.36 7.82
CA LEU A 38 -18.58 5.72 7.53
C LEU A 38 -19.03 5.92 6.06
N SER A 39 -19.01 4.85 5.26
CA SER A 39 -19.52 4.87 3.90
C SER A 39 -21.03 4.98 3.86
N ARG A 40 -21.54 5.82 2.95
CA ARG A 40 -22.96 5.83 2.58
C ARG A 40 -23.32 4.83 1.47
N THR A 41 -22.34 4.13 0.88
CA THR A 41 -22.58 3.16 -0.19
C THR A 41 -22.73 1.76 0.41
N HIS A 42 -23.89 1.15 0.20
CA HIS A 42 -24.15 -0.21 0.68
C HIS A 42 -23.49 -1.25 -0.25
N VAL A 43 -22.50 -1.97 0.26
CA VAL A 43 -21.92 -3.15 -0.41
C VAL A 43 -22.56 -4.43 0.15
N PRO A 44 -23.16 -5.29 -0.69
CA PRO A 44 -23.77 -6.55 -0.25
C PRO A 44 -22.77 -7.44 0.51
N LEU A 45 -23.25 -8.22 1.49
CA LEU A 45 -22.39 -9.12 2.30
C LEU A 45 -21.55 -10.06 1.42
N ALA A 46 -22.11 -10.59 0.35
CA ALA A 46 -21.41 -11.48 -0.57
C ALA A 46 -20.18 -10.82 -1.24
N GLU A 47 -20.19 -9.49 -1.41
CA GLU A 47 -19.07 -8.73 -1.97
C GLU A 47 -18.06 -8.27 -0.90
N ARG A 48 -18.37 -8.49 0.38
CA ARG A 48 -17.54 -8.17 1.55
C ARG A 48 -16.74 -9.36 2.09
N ILE A 49 -16.88 -10.54 1.48
CA ILE A 49 -16.19 -11.75 1.93
C ILE A 49 -15.27 -12.23 0.80
N ALA A 50 -13.97 -12.29 1.09
CA ALA A 50 -13.01 -12.94 0.22
C ALA A 50 -12.93 -14.43 0.54
N HIS A 51 -12.98 -15.27 -0.48
CA HIS A 51 -12.83 -16.72 -0.36
C HIS A 51 -11.53 -17.16 -1.02
N GLY A 52 -10.66 -17.85 -0.27
CA GLY A 52 -9.48 -18.46 -0.87
C GLY A 52 -9.86 -19.61 -1.82
N ALA A 53 -9.10 -19.83 -2.89
CA ALA A 53 -9.31 -20.96 -3.81
C ALA A 53 -8.94 -22.35 -3.23
N GLY A 54 -8.57 -22.44 -1.95
CA GLY A 54 -8.03 -23.67 -1.39
C GLY A 54 -6.74 -24.07 -2.12
N PRO A 55 -6.60 -25.28 -2.67
CA PRO A 55 -5.39 -25.69 -3.40
C PRO A 55 -5.26 -25.05 -4.80
N ASN A 56 -6.31 -24.42 -5.34
CA ASN A 56 -6.39 -24.04 -6.75
C ASN A 56 -6.06 -22.56 -7.01
N TYR A 57 -4.98 -22.04 -6.44
CA TYR A 57 -4.57 -20.66 -6.70
C TYR A 57 -4.00 -20.49 -8.13
N PRO A 58 -4.29 -19.38 -8.83
CA PRO A 58 -3.70 -19.09 -10.13
C PRO A 58 -2.17 -19.01 -10.07
N PRO A 59 -1.44 -19.62 -11.03
CA PRO A 59 0.01 -19.55 -11.06
C PRO A 59 0.50 -18.19 -11.56
N HIS A 60 1.50 -17.65 -10.88
CA HIS A 60 2.23 -16.45 -11.32
C HIS A 60 3.67 -16.85 -11.59
N PRO A 61 4.13 -16.78 -12.86
CA PRO A 61 5.38 -17.42 -13.28
C PRO A 61 6.62 -16.83 -12.61
N THR A 62 6.64 -15.51 -12.39
CA THR A 62 7.76 -14.79 -11.77
C THR A 62 7.23 -13.64 -10.92
N VAL A 63 7.24 -13.80 -9.60
CA VAL A 63 6.86 -12.73 -8.67
C VAL A 63 8.11 -11.96 -8.26
N HIS A 64 8.19 -10.67 -8.62
CA HIS A 64 9.37 -9.83 -8.40
C HIS A 64 10.68 -10.45 -8.95
N ASN A 65 10.63 -11.11 -10.11
CA ASN A 65 11.75 -11.87 -10.68
C ASN A 65 12.27 -13.01 -9.77
N GLY A 66 11.37 -13.61 -8.97
CA GLY A 66 11.65 -14.77 -8.13
C GLY A 66 12.03 -16.03 -8.92
N SER A 67 12.57 -17.02 -8.20
CA SER A 67 13.21 -18.21 -8.78
C SER A 67 12.28 -19.13 -9.58
N ARG A 68 11.02 -19.24 -9.15
CA ARG A 68 10.00 -20.14 -9.70
C ARG A 68 8.59 -19.62 -9.34
N PRO A 69 7.52 -20.19 -9.92
CA PRO A 69 6.17 -19.65 -9.73
C PRO A 69 5.72 -19.59 -8.27
N MET A 70 4.82 -18.64 -8.00
CA MET A 70 4.01 -18.59 -6.79
C MET A 70 2.54 -18.65 -7.20
N ASN A 71 1.74 -19.46 -6.52
CA ASN A 71 0.33 -19.59 -6.83
C ASN A 71 -0.46 -18.76 -5.83
N TYR A 72 -1.05 -17.64 -6.23
CA TYR A 72 -1.76 -16.77 -5.29
C TYR A 72 -2.90 -15.99 -5.95
N MET A 73 -3.77 -15.44 -5.10
CA MET A 73 -4.74 -14.44 -5.52
C MET A 73 -4.84 -13.30 -4.50
N ALA A 74 -5.43 -12.19 -4.93
CA ALA A 74 -5.80 -11.12 -4.02
C ALA A 74 -7.09 -11.47 -3.25
N MET A 75 -7.02 -11.36 -1.92
CA MET A 75 -8.20 -11.37 -1.03
C MET A 75 -8.75 -9.95 -0.87
N PHE A 76 -7.83 -8.99 -0.74
CA PHE A 76 -8.09 -7.56 -0.73
C PHE A 76 -7.00 -6.89 -1.56
N ASP A 77 -7.38 -5.93 -2.40
CA ASP A 77 -6.47 -5.15 -3.22
C ASP A 77 -6.99 -3.71 -3.29
N GLY A 78 -6.16 -2.80 -2.82
CA GLY A 78 -6.42 -1.39 -2.84
C GLY A 78 -6.74 -0.79 -4.21
N ARG A 79 -6.33 -1.48 -5.27
CA ARG A 79 -6.49 -1.07 -6.66
C ARG A 79 -7.81 -1.52 -7.29
N GLY A 80 -8.66 -2.22 -6.53
CA GLY A 80 -10.02 -2.58 -6.95
C GLY A 80 -10.18 -3.96 -7.60
N ASN A 81 -9.16 -4.83 -7.57
CA ASN A 81 -9.19 -6.16 -8.21
C ASN A 81 -9.63 -7.31 -7.28
N ALA A 82 -10.16 -7.00 -6.10
CA ALA A 82 -10.51 -7.99 -5.07
C ALA A 82 -11.83 -7.65 -4.36
N ALA A 83 -12.12 -8.30 -3.22
CA ALA A 83 -13.33 -8.04 -2.46
C ALA A 83 -13.47 -6.54 -2.13
N LYS A 84 -14.68 -6.01 -2.38
CA LYS A 84 -14.96 -4.57 -2.41
C LYS A 84 -15.35 -4.07 -1.04
N PHE A 85 -14.48 -4.25 -0.05
CA PHE A 85 -14.74 -3.75 1.29
C PHE A 85 -13.50 -3.17 1.95
N ASN A 86 -13.68 -2.11 2.73
CA ASN A 86 -12.63 -1.45 3.48
C ASN A 86 -12.46 -2.22 4.80
N LEU A 87 -11.25 -2.69 5.06
CA LEU A 87 -10.92 -3.42 6.29
C LEU A 87 -10.86 -2.50 7.52
N GLY A 88 -10.96 -1.18 7.35
CA GLY A 88 -10.68 -0.20 8.40
C GLY A 88 -9.23 -0.24 8.88
N ALA A 89 -8.36 -0.90 8.09
CA ALA A 89 -6.96 -1.13 8.38
C ALA A 89 -6.10 -0.57 7.23
N ASN A 90 -4.89 -0.11 7.57
CA ASN A 90 -3.93 0.42 6.61
C ASN A 90 -3.21 -0.71 5.85
N LEU A 91 -3.95 -1.47 5.04
CA LEU A 91 -3.41 -2.50 4.15
C LEU A 91 -3.48 -2.01 2.71
N LEU A 92 -2.38 -2.16 1.96
CA LEU A 92 -2.39 -1.93 0.51
C LEU A 92 -2.99 -3.13 -0.23
N PHE A 93 -2.66 -4.35 0.21
CA PHE A 93 -3.23 -5.60 -0.27
C PHE A 93 -3.15 -6.68 0.80
N LEU A 94 -4.00 -7.70 0.67
CA LEU A 94 -3.89 -8.98 1.35
C LEU A 94 -3.95 -10.07 0.29
N HIS A 95 -2.85 -10.80 0.11
CA HIS A 95 -2.77 -11.92 -0.81
C HIS A 95 -2.75 -13.24 -0.04
N ARG A 96 -3.30 -14.28 -0.66
CA ARG A 96 -3.23 -15.65 -0.15
C ARG A 96 -2.86 -16.60 -1.27
N GLY A 97 -2.03 -17.57 -0.96
CA GLY A 97 -1.52 -18.50 -1.96
C GLY A 97 -0.80 -19.70 -1.36
N VAL A 98 -0.20 -20.47 -2.26
CA VAL A 98 0.72 -21.58 -1.99
C VAL A 98 2.05 -21.25 -2.66
N LEU A 99 3.14 -21.39 -1.90
CA LEU A 99 4.49 -21.31 -2.42
C LEU A 99 5.00 -22.74 -2.68
N PRO A 100 5.07 -23.19 -3.95
CA PRO A 100 5.56 -24.54 -4.24
C PRO A 100 7.04 -24.67 -3.89
N PRO A 101 7.56 -25.90 -3.67
CA PRO A 101 9.00 -26.14 -3.45
C PRO A 101 9.87 -25.45 -4.51
N GLY A 102 10.89 -24.72 -4.07
CA GLY A 102 11.76 -23.91 -4.93
C GLY A 102 11.11 -22.67 -5.58
N GLY A 103 9.80 -22.49 -5.39
CA GLY A 103 9.01 -21.28 -5.63
C GLY A 103 9.53 -20.11 -4.80
N GLY A 104 9.40 -18.89 -5.31
CA GLY A 104 9.88 -17.74 -4.56
C GLY A 104 9.39 -16.40 -5.02
N ILE A 105 9.37 -15.47 -4.06
CA ILE A 105 9.25 -14.04 -4.30
C ILE A 105 10.67 -13.49 -4.43
N GLY A 106 10.94 -12.84 -5.55
CA GLY A 106 12.26 -12.30 -5.83
C GLY A 106 12.58 -11.04 -5.03
N GLU A 107 13.85 -10.66 -5.12
CA GLU A 107 14.45 -9.58 -4.36
C GLU A 107 13.84 -8.22 -4.67
N HIS A 108 13.27 -7.56 -3.65
CA HIS A 108 12.72 -6.21 -3.80
C HIS A 108 12.71 -5.42 -2.50
N PHE A 109 12.47 -4.11 -2.62
CA PHE A 109 12.46 -3.16 -1.50
C PHE A 109 11.18 -2.32 -1.50
N HIS A 110 10.76 -1.92 -0.29
CA HIS A 110 9.63 -1.01 -0.06
C HIS A 110 10.11 0.20 0.75
N ASN A 111 9.87 1.41 0.23
CA ASN A 111 10.29 2.67 0.86
C ASN A 111 9.27 3.22 1.85
N TYR A 112 7.99 2.96 1.62
CA TYR A 112 6.87 3.59 2.32
C TYR A 112 5.82 2.57 2.80
N CYS A 113 6.13 1.29 2.66
CA CYS A 113 5.23 0.20 2.99
C CYS A 113 5.98 -0.88 3.74
N GLU A 114 5.27 -1.50 4.67
CA GLU A 114 5.68 -2.70 5.36
C GLU A 114 4.97 -3.88 4.71
N GLU A 115 5.62 -5.03 4.67
CA GLU A 115 5.03 -6.23 4.08
C GLU A 115 5.31 -7.42 5.00
N MET A 116 4.25 -8.13 5.33
CA MET A 116 4.24 -9.29 6.21
C MET A 116 3.98 -10.57 5.44
N PHE A 117 4.65 -11.64 5.85
CA PHE A 117 4.28 -12.99 5.44
C PHE A 117 3.84 -13.81 6.64
N VAL A 118 2.80 -14.59 6.44
CA VAL A 118 2.33 -15.58 7.40
C VAL A 118 2.39 -16.94 6.72
N ILE A 119 3.28 -17.80 7.20
CA ILE A 119 3.37 -19.19 6.79
C ILE A 119 2.35 -19.96 7.61
N LEU A 120 1.32 -20.47 6.96
CA LEU A 120 0.24 -21.22 7.62
C LEU A 120 0.62 -22.69 7.84
N ASP A 121 1.35 -23.27 6.88
CA ASP A 121 1.79 -24.66 6.87
C ASP A 121 3.08 -24.78 6.03
N GLY A 122 3.85 -25.84 6.26
CA GLY A 122 5.12 -26.09 5.60
C GLY A 122 6.27 -25.20 6.09
N GLU A 123 7.30 -25.06 5.27
CA GLU A 123 8.51 -24.30 5.58
C GLU A 123 8.82 -23.28 4.49
N ALA A 124 9.36 -22.14 4.90
CA ALA A 124 9.90 -21.15 3.98
C ALA A 124 11.19 -20.54 4.51
N GLU A 125 12.14 -20.29 3.62
CA GLU A 125 13.28 -19.41 3.87
C GLU A 125 12.85 -17.96 3.69
N PHE A 126 13.13 -17.16 4.71
CA PHE A 126 12.95 -15.71 4.69
C PHE A 126 14.32 -15.04 4.80
N THR A 127 14.70 -14.29 3.77
CA THR A 127 15.93 -13.52 3.73
C THR A 127 15.63 -12.03 3.82
N ILE A 128 16.28 -11.36 4.78
CA ILE A 128 16.28 -9.90 4.96
C ILE A 128 17.69 -9.47 5.32
N ASP A 129 18.17 -8.37 4.71
CA ASP A 129 19.52 -7.82 4.98
C ASP A 129 20.61 -8.90 4.88
N SER A 130 20.51 -9.76 3.86
CA SER A 130 21.39 -10.91 3.62
C SER A 130 21.43 -11.96 4.74
N ARG A 131 20.48 -11.93 5.68
CA ARG A 131 20.30 -12.96 6.71
C ARG A 131 19.10 -13.82 6.38
N THR A 132 19.32 -15.12 6.28
CA THR A 132 18.28 -16.10 6.01
C THR A 132 17.86 -16.81 7.29
N SER A 133 16.57 -16.99 7.48
CA SER A 133 15.99 -17.84 8.53
C SER A 133 14.98 -18.79 7.91
N VAL A 134 14.97 -20.04 8.37
CA VAL A 134 13.90 -20.98 8.04
C VAL A 134 12.73 -20.72 9.00
N LEU A 135 11.54 -20.60 8.43
CA LEU A 135 10.28 -20.40 9.13
C LEU A 135 9.41 -21.63 8.92
N THR A 136 9.26 -22.44 9.97
CA THR A 136 8.31 -23.56 10.00
C THR A 136 6.94 -23.03 10.44
N GLY A 137 5.91 -23.28 9.64
CA GLY A 137 4.54 -22.87 9.93
C GLY A 137 3.97 -23.56 11.18
N PRO A 138 3.06 -22.89 11.93
CA PRO A 138 2.58 -21.54 11.73
C PRO A 138 3.57 -20.47 12.23
N ALA A 139 3.99 -19.55 11.37
CA ALA A 139 4.95 -18.49 11.71
C ALA A 139 4.68 -17.21 10.93
N GLY A 140 5.02 -16.06 11.53
CA GLY A 140 4.94 -14.74 10.90
C GLY A 140 6.33 -14.13 10.73
N ALA A 141 6.59 -13.52 9.58
CA ALA A 141 7.77 -12.70 9.35
C ALA A 141 7.35 -11.28 8.99
N TRP A 142 7.93 -10.34 9.74
CA TRP A 142 7.76 -8.90 9.59
C TRP A 142 9.03 -8.28 9.03
N ARG A 143 8.87 -7.27 8.19
CA ARG A 143 9.93 -6.30 7.91
C ARG A 143 9.38 -4.89 8.04
N GLY A 144 9.94 -4.15 8.99
CA GLY A 144 9.57 -2.76 9.25
C GLY A 144 10.12 -1.81 8.20
N LEU A 145 9.70 -0.55 8.25
CA LEU A 145 10.24 0.52 7.43
C LEU A 145 11.78 0.56 7.52
N ALA A 146 12.48 0.47 6.38
CA ALA A 146 13.89 0.82 6.37
C ALA A 146 13.99 2.33 6.58
N THR A 147 14.63 2.75 7.66
CA THR A 147 15.20 4.09 7.73
C THR A 147 16.06 4.31 6.49
N VAL A 148 15.92 5.47 5.84
CA VAL A 148 16.62 5.87 4.61
C VAL A 148 18.14 5.84 4.83
N THR A 149 18.73 4.66 4.73
CA THR A 149 20.14 4.46 4.46
C THR A 149 20.21 3.93 3.02
N PRO A 150 21.07 4.47 2.15
CA PRO A 150 21.12 4.13 0.73
C PRO A 150 21.79 2.75 0.48
N SER A 151 21.44 1.74 1.29
CA SER A 151 21.87 0.37 1.07
C SER A 151 20.71 -0.39 0.40
N PRO A 152 20.97 -1.22 -0.63
CA PRO A 152 19.94 -2.08 -1.22
C PRO A 152 19.52 -3.13 -0.19
N ILE A 153 18.50 -2.80 0.61
CA ILE A 153 17.85 -3.72 1.53
C ILE A 153 16.87 -4.57 0.74
N SER A 154 17.07 -5.87 0.77
CA SER A 154 16.46 -6.83 -0.10
C SER A 154 15.71 -7.95 0.62
N ARG A 155 14.68 -8.49 -0.04
CA ARG A 155 13.76 -9.52 0.50
C ARG A 155 13.68 -10.72 -0.41
N ILE A 156 13.88 -11.93 0.11
CA ILE A 156 13.54 -13.16 -0.61
C ILE A 156 12.68 -14.02 0.29
N VAL A 157 11.58 -14.55 -0.26
CA VAL A 157 10.83 -15.66 0.36
C VAL A 157 10.87 -16.83 -0.57
N ARG A 158 11.34 -17.98 -0.11
CA ARG A 158 11.42 -19.21 -0.90
C ARG A 158 10.93 -20.39 -0.07
N CYS A 159 10.33 -21.38 -0.72
CA CYS A 159 10.05 -22.66 -0.06
C CYS A 159 11.35 -23.47 -0.02
N SER A 160 11.68 -24.09 1.14
CA SER A 160 12.83 -25.00 1.23
C SER A 160 12.64 -26.16 0.25
N GLY A 161 13.72 -26.51 -0.46
CA GLY A 161 13.74 -27.55 -1.49
C GLY A 161 14.30 -28.86 -0.98
#